data_AF-A0A368TWJ5-F1
#
_entry.id   AF-A0A368TWJ5-F1
#
_cell.length_a   1.000
_cell.length_b   1.000
_cell.length_c   1.000
_cell.angle_alpha   90.00
_cell.angle_beta   90.00
_cell.angle_gamma   90.00
#
_symmetry.space_group_name_H-M   'P 1'
#
loop_
_entity.id
_entity.type
_entity.pdbx_description
1 polymer ?
#
loop_
_entity_poly.entity_id
_entity_poly.type
_entity_poly.pdbx_seq_one_letter_code
_entity_poly.pdbx_strand_id
1 'polypeptide(L)'
;MAIGVLSLLGFQLVDSAFIARLGTAPMAAQSFTFPLSFLIIGIQVGLGIAIAALISRALGAGETSRARRLGSLVLMVGTLAIACLVLMLWAIQSPVFTRLGADADTRELIRIYWAPQLLAAWLGAVLYFGYSLFRAHGDTWLPGKP
;
A
#
# COMPACT_ATOMS: atom_id res chain seq x y z
N MET A 1 -13.44 -15.24 2.21
CA MET A 1 -13.48 -13.81 1.82
C MET A 1 -14.28 -12.97 2.81
N ALA A 2 -15.54 -13.32 3.12
CA ALA A 2 -16.39 -12.53 4.04
C ALA A 2 -15.77 -12.26 5.42
N ILE A 3 -15.24 -13.28 6.10
CA ILE A 3 -14.61 -13.12 7.42
C ILE A 3 -13.43 -12.14 7.36
N GLY A 4 -12.54 -12.26 6.37
CA GLY A 4 -11.39 -11.38 6.23
C GLY A 4 -11.76 -9.91 5.95
N VAL A 5 -12.77 -9.68 5.11
CA VAL A 5 -13.29 -8.33 4.85
C VAL A 5 -13.94 -7.76 6.12
N LEU A 6 -14.74 -8.56 6.84
CA LEU A 6 -15.34 -8.16 8.11
C LEU A 6 -14.29 -7.83 9.18
N SER A 7 -13.21 -8.62 9.27
CA SER A 7 -12.10 -8.33 10.17
C SER A 7 -11.40 -7.02 9.82
N LEU A 8 -11.17 -6.74 8.53
CA LEU A 8 -10.57 -5.47 8.07
C LEU A 8 -11.45 -4.26 8.41
N LEU A 9 -12.76 -4.38 8.15
CA LEU A 9 -13.72 -3.31 8.46
C LEU A 9 -13.86 -3.12 9.97
N GLY A 10 -13.88 -4.20 10.75
CA GLY A 10 -13.90 -4.16 12.21
C GLY A 10 -12.64 -3.49 12.77
N PHE A 11 -11.47 -3.80 12.23
CA PHE A 11 -10.22 -3.12 12.59
C PHE A 11 -10.31 -1.61 12.33
N GLN A 12 -10.75 -1.19 11.15
CA GLN A 12 -10.89 0.24 10.81
C GLN A 12 -11.88 0.97 11.73
N LEU A 13 -12.99 0.32 12.09
CA LEU A 13 -13.97 0.88 13.01
C LEU A 13 -13.40 1.08 14.41
N VAL A 14 -12.73 0.05 14.93
CA VAL A 14 -12.11 0.10 16.26
C VAL A 14 -11.00 1.14 16.28
N ASP A 15 -10.10 1.14 15.30
CA ASP A 15 -9.02 2.13 15.17
C ASP A 15 -9.55 3.58 15.16
N SER A 16 -10.57 3.84 14.34
CA SER A 16 -11.21 5.15 14.28
C SER A 16 -11.86 5.54 15.62
N ALA A 17 -12.49 4.60 16.32
CA ALA A 17 -13.08 4.85 17.63
C ALA A 17 -12.02 5.18 18.70
N PHE A 18 -10.85 4.55 18.65
CA PHE A 18 -9.73 4.88 19.54
C PHE A 18 -9.17 6.27 19.27
N ILE A 19 -8.94 6.61 18.01
CA ILE A 19 -8.40 7.93 17.64
C ILE A 19 -9.44 9.03 17.92
N ALA A 20 -10.74 8.76 17.78
CA ALA A 20 -11.81 9.69 18.16
C ALA A 20 -11.79 10.06 19.65
N ARG A 21 -11.34 9.16 20.52
CA ARG A 21 -11.20 9.42 21.96
C ARG A 21 -10.03 10.36 22.29
N LEU A 22 -9.08 10.55 21.38
CA LEU A 22 -7.96 11.51 21.53
C LEU A 22 -8.37 12.95 21.20
N GLY A 23 -9.57 13.15 20.63
CA GLY A 23 -10.11 14.46 20.27
C GLY A 23 -10.40 14.60 18.78
N THR A 24 -10.96 15.76 18.41
CA THR A 24 -11.36 16.06 17.02
C THR A 24 -10.17 16.38 16.12
N ALA A 25 -9.10 16.99 16.64
CA ALA A 25 -7.92 17.35 15.85
C ALA A 25 -7.14 16.13 15.34
N PRO A 26 -6.83 15.09 16.15
CA PRO A 26 -6.23 13.85 15.64
C PRO A 26 -7.09 13.11 14.61
N MET A 27 -8.41 13.12 14.79
CA MET A 27 -9.37 12.57 13.83
C MET A 27 -9.35 13.30 12.48
N ALA A 28 -9.30 14.64 12.53
CA ALA A 28 -9.19 15.46 11.33
C ALA A 28 -7.86 15.18 10.60
N ALA A 29 -6.75 15.14 11.35
CA ALA A 29 -5.44 14.79 10.81
C ALA A 29 -5.45 13.45 10.07
N GLN A 30 -6.05 12.41 10.65
CA GLN A 30 -6.20 11.11 9.99
C GLN A 30 -7.01 11.22 8.68
N SER A 31 -8.14 11.92 8.70
CA SER A 31 -9.02 12.09 7.54
C SER A 31 -8.32 12.80 6.37
N PHE A 32 -7.47 13.80 6.64
CA PHE A 32 -6.68 14.49 5.62
C PHE A 32 -5.67 13.57 4.92
N THR A 33 -5.21 12.51 5.58
CA THR A 33 -4.27 11.55 4.98
C THR A 33 -4.93 10.56 4.02
N PHE A 34 -6.25 10.35 4.14
CA PHE A 34 -6.97 9.32 3.37
C PHE A 34 -6.84 9.45 1.84
N PRO A 35 -7.01 10.63 1.21
CA PRO A 35 -6.88 10.75 -0.24
C PRO A 35 -5.50 10.30 -0.75
N LEU A 36 -4.44 10.61 0.01
CA LEU A 36 -3.08 10.21 -0.34
C LEU A 36 -2.85 8.72 -0.08
N SER A 37 -3.39 8.17 1.00
CA SER A 37 -3.36 6.72 1.24
C SER A 37 -4.08 5.96 0.12
N PHE A 38 -5.24 6.43 -0.34
CA PHE A 38 -5.96 5.83 -1.48
C PHE A 38 -5.18 5.92 -2.79
N LEU A 39 -4.44 7.01 -3.01
CA LEU A 39 -3.53 7.13 -4.17
C LEU A 39 -2.45 6.04 -4.14
N ILE A 40 -1.81 5.84 -2.99
CA ILE A 40 -0.79 4.80 -2.81
C ILE A 40 -1.40 3.41 -3.06
N ILE A 41 -2.55 3.13 -2.45
CA ILE A 41 -3.26 1.86 -2.62
C ILE A 41 -3.65 1.63 -4.08
N GLY A 42 -4.14 2.65 -4.78
CA GLY A 42 -4.51 2.57 -6.19
C GLY A 42 -3.32 2.19 -7.08
N ILE A 43 -2.18 2.85 -6.90
CA ILE A 43 -0.94 2.55 -7.64
C ILE A 43 -0.42 1.15 -7.27
N GLN A 44 -0.41 0.81 -5.99
CA GLN A 44 -0.01 -0.51 -5.49
C GLN A 44 -0.86 -1.63 -6.12
N VAL A 45 -2.19 -1.50 -6.11
CA VAL A 45 -3.10 -2.49 -6.69
C VAL A 45 -2.92 -2.56 -8.20
N GLY A 46 -2.85 -1.41 -8.88
CA GLY A 46 -2.64 -1.33 -10.34
C GLY A 46 -1.34 -2.01 -10.78
N LEU A 47 -0.23 -1.73 -10.09
CA LEU A 47 1.03 -2.43 -10.29
C LEU A 47 0.83 -3.93 -10.06
N GLY A 48 0.31 -4.35 -8.89
CA GLY A 48 0.16 -5.76 -8.57
C GLY A 48 -0.68 -6.56 -9.57
N ILE A 49 -1.70 -5.96 -10.18
CA ILE A 49 -2.47 -6.56 -11.29
C ILE A 49 -1.59 -6.74 -12.53
N ALA A 50 -0.81 -5.71 -12.91
CA ALA A 50 0.12 -5.81 -14.02
C ALA A 50 1.21 -6.88 -13.81
N ILE A 51 1.75 -6.98 -12.58
CA ILE A 51 2.70 -8.04 -12.17
C ILE A 51 2.09 -9.41 -12.44
N ALA A 52 0.89 -9.66 -11.91
CA ALA A 52 0.24 -10.95 -12.02
C ALA A 52 -0.04 -11.32 -13.48
N ALA A 53 -0.56 -10.38 -14.27
CA ALA A 53 -0.84 -10.61 -15.69
C ALA A 53 0.42 -10.96 -16.50
N LEU A 54 1.54 -10.28 -16.24
CA LEU A 54 2.80 -10.53 -16.96
C LEU A 54 3.37 -11.92 -16.64
N ILE A 55 3.30 -12.32 -15.37
CA ILE A 55 3.83 -13.60 -14.88
C ILE A 55 2.94 -14.76 -15.33
N SER A 56 1.62 -14.64 -15.17
CA SER A 56 0.67 -15.67 -15.62
C SER A 56 0.78 -15.93 -17.13
N ARG A 57 1.05 -14.90 -17.93
CA ARG A 57 1.33 -15.07 -19.37
C ARG A 57 2.62 -15.85 -19.64
N ALA A 58 3.71 -15.55 -18.93
CA ALA A 58 4.97 -16.27 -19.10
C ALA A 58 4.87 -17.73 -18.66
N LEU A 59 4.15 -17.98 -17.55
CA LEU A 59 3.85 -19.34 -17.07
C LEU A 59 2.96 -20.11 -18.04
N GLY A 60 1.90 -19.47 -18.56
CA GLY A 60 1.00 -20.06 -19.56
C GLY A 60 1.68 -20.40 -20.90
N ALA A 61 2.81 -19.76 -21.21
CA ALA A 61 3.65 -20.07 -22.37
C ALA A 61 4.68 -21.19 -22.10
N GLY A 62 4.72 -21.77 -20.90
CA GLY A 62 5.71 -22.78 -20.50
C GLY A 62 7.11 -22.23 -20.21
N GLU A 63 7.30 -20.90 -20.22
CA GLU A 63 8.59 -20.24 -20.03
C GLU A 63 8.89 -19.99 -18.53
N THR A 64 9.01 -21.06 -17.75
CA THR A 64 9.19 -21.00 -16.27
C THR A 64 10.43 -20.21 -15.84
N SER A 65 11.55 -20.33 -16.59
CA SER A 65 12.78 -19.58 -16.33
C SER A 65 12.58 -18.07 -16.49
N ARG A 66 11.82 -17.66 -17.52
CA ARG A 66 11.45 -16.26 -17.75
C ARG A 66 10.49 -15.76 -16.70
N ALA A 67 9.49 -16.56 -16.30
CA ALA A 67 8.57 -16.22 -15.23
C ALA A 67 9.29 -15.96 -13.89
N ARG A 68 10.29 -16.78 -13.54
CA ARG A 68 11.11 -16.58 -12.33
C ARG A 68 11.92 -15.28 -12.37
N ARG A 69 12.54 -14.99 -13.52
CA ARG A 69 13.31 -13.74 -13.72
C ARG A 69 12.40 -12.51 -13.72
N LEU A 70 11.21 -12.62 -14.29
CA LEU A 70 10.19 -11.57 -14.25
C LEU A 70 9.70 -11.36 -12.82
N GLY A 71 9.46 -12.42 -12.05
CA GLY A 71 9.04 -12.32 -10.65
C GLY A 71 9.98 -11.48 -9.79
N SER A 72 11.29 -11.75 -9.85
CA SER A 72 12.27 -10.98 -9.07
C SER A 72 12.40 -9.54 -9.56
N LEU A 73 12.45 -9.33 -10.87
CA LEU A 73 12.57 -7.99 -11.45
C LEU A 73 11.36 -7.12 -11.11
N VAL A 74 10.17 -7.70 -11.20
CA VAL A 74 8.93 -6.97 -10.99
C VAL A 74 8.68 -6.69 -9.51
N LEU A 75 9.10 -7.57 -8.59
CA LEU A 75 9.15 -7.24 -7.16
C LEU A 75 10.08 -6.06 -6.89
N MET A 76 11.30 -6.10 -7.42
CA MET A 76 12.30 -5.04 -7.21
C MET A 76 11.83 -3.69 -7.77
N VAL A 77 11.31 -3.68 -9.00
CA VAL A 77 10.79 -2.47 -9.66
C VAL A 77 9.53 -1.97 -8.97
N GLY A 78 8.59 -2.85 -8.60
CA GLY A 78 7.38 -2.47 -7.88
C GLY A 78 7.68 -1.84 -6.53
N THR A 79 8.55 -2.47 -5.73
CA THR A 79 9.00 -1.94 -4.44
C THR A 79 9.71 -0.60 -4.58
N LEU A 80 10.57 -0.44 -5.60
CA LEU A 80 11.26 0.82 -5.86
C LEU A 80 10.28 1.92 -6.31
N ALA A 81 9.31 1.59 -7.16
CA ALA A 81 8.30 2.53 -7.64
C ALA A 81 7.47 3.09 -6.47
N ILE A 82 7.02 2.23 -5.55
CA ILE A 82 6.31 2.67 -4.35
C ILE A 82 7.23 3.43 -3.40
N ALA A 83 8.51 3.05 -3.27
CA ALA A 83 9.48 3.80 -2.48
C ALA A 83 9.63 5.24 -3.02
N CYS A 84 9.79 5.40 -4.33
CA CYS A 84 9.86 6.70 -4.98
C CYS A 84 8.57 7.51 -4.76
N LEU A 85 7.40 6.89 -4.90
CA LEU A 85 6.11 7.54 -4.63
C LEU A 85 6.02 8.03 -3.19
N VAL A 86 6.38 7.19 -2.23
CA VAL A 86 6.36 7.52 -0.80
C VAL A 86 7.33 8.66 -0.47
N LEU A 87 8.55 8.64 -1.01
CA LEU A 87 9.51 9.73 -0.85
C LEU A 87 9.02 11.04 -1.49
N MET A 88 8.39 10.95 -2.67
CA MET A 88 7.77 12.10 -3.31
C MET A 88 6.68 12.70 -2.44
N LEU A 89 5.76 11.87 -1.92
CA LEU A 89 4.68 12.28 -1.02
C LEU A 89 5.20 12.85 0.30
N TRP A 90 6.31 12.34 0.82
CA TRP A 90 7.00 12.91 1.98
C TRP A 90 7.54 14.32 1.68
N ALA A 91 8.15 14.53 0.51
CA ALA A 91 8.72 15.82 0.13
C ALA A 91 7.64 16.90 -0.11
N ILE A 92 6.50 16.52 -0.69
CA ILE A 92 5.41 17.47 -1.02
C ILE A 92 4.33 17.59 0.07
N GLN A 93 4.48 16.92 1.22
CA GLN A 93 3.44 16.84 2.25
C GLN A 93 2.94 18.23 2.70
N SER A 94 3.86 19.17 2.96
CA SER A 94 3.52 20.49 3.51
C SER A 94 2.62 21.31 2.58
N PRO A 95 2.98 21.53 1.29
CA PRO A 95 2.09 22.25 0.37
C PRO A 95 0.82 21.48 0.05
N VAL A 96 0.84 20.14 0.03
CA VAL A 96 -0.35 19.33 -0.26
C VAL A 96 -1.39 19.47 0.85
N PHE A 97 -1.02 19.23 2.11
CA PHE A 97 -1.96 19.34 3.23
C PHE A 97 -2.45 20.77 3.45
N THR A 98 -1.61 21.76 3.16
CA THR A 98 -2.04 23.18 3.20
C THR A 98 -3.11 23.47 2.15
N ARG A 99 -2.95 22.96 0.91
CA ARG A 99 -3.96 23.14 -0.16
C ARG A 99 -5.23 22.34 0.08
N LEU A 100 -5.16 21.25 0.84
CA LEU A 100 -6.33 20.51 1.28
C LEU A 100 -7.13 21.25 2.37
N GLY A 101 -6.59 22.34 2.93
CA GLY A 101 -7.26 23.15 3.94
C GLY A 101 -6.94 22.78 5.39
N ALA A 102 -5.86 22.02 5.64
CA ALA A 102 -5.42 21.73 6.99
C ALA A 102 -4.80 22.98 7.66
N ASP A 103 -5.29 23.30 8.86
CA ASP A 103 -4.80 24.38 9.71
C ASP A 103 -3.40 24.07 10.30
N ALA A 104 -2.82 25.00 11.06
CA ALA A 104 -1.47 24.84 11.59
C ALA A 104 -1.35 23.65 12.55
N ASP A 105 -2.31 23.51 13.47
CA ASP A 105 -2.29 22.48 14.52
C ASP A 105 -2.48 21.08 13.92
N THR A 106 -3.43 20.95 12.98
CA THR A 106 -3.62 19.69 12.24
C THR A 106 -2.40 19.31 11.41
N ARG A 107 -1.69 20.27 10.79
CA ARG A 107 -0.46 19.98 10.02
C ARG A 107 0.70 19.52 10.90
N GLU A 108 0.78 19.97 12.14
CA GLU A 108 1.78 19.47 13.10
C GLU A 108 1.51 18.01 13.45
N LEU A 109 0.25 17.68 13.76
CA LEU A 109 -0.18 16.30 14.01
C LEU A 109 0.06 15.38 12.80
N ILE A 110 -0.31 15.84 11.59
CA ILE A 110 -0.08 15.08 10.36
C ILE A 110 1.41 14.77 10.20
N ARG A 111 2.31 15.74 10.43
CA ARG A 111 3.75 15.54 10.24
C ARG A 111 4.31 14.42 11.10
N ILE A 112 3.83 14.29 12.33
CA ILE A 112 4.22 13.21 13.26
C ILE A 112 3.70 11.86 12.74
N TYR A 113 2.46 11.81 12.25
CA TYR A 113 1.81 10.58 11.80
C TYR A 113 2.25 10.13 10.40
N TRP A 114 2.65 11.06 9.53
CA TRP A 114 2.84 10.82 8.11
C TRP A 114 4.04 9.91 7.82
N ALA A 115 5.15 10.05 8.56
CA ALA A 115 6.33 9.20 8.36
C ALA A 115 6.06 7.72 8.66
N PRO A 116 5.51 7.37 9.84
CA PRO A 116 5.09 6.01 10.15
C PRO A 116 4.09 5.45 9.13
N GLN A 117 3.10 6.26 8.73
CA GLN A 117 2.07 5.86 7.76
C GLN A 117 2.68 5.51 6.40
N LEU A 118 3.58 6.36 5.89
CA LEU A 118 4.27 6.16 4.64
C LEU A 118 5.17 4.92 4.64
N LEU A 119 5.88 4.68 5.75
CA LEU A 119 6.69 3.47 5.93
C LEU A 119 5.80 2.20 5.94
N ALA A 120 4.69 2.24 6.68
CA ALA A 120 3.71 1.16 6.71
C ALA A 120 3.11 0.90 5.32
N ALA A 121 2.81 1.95 4.56
CA ALA A 121 2.29 1.82 3.19
C ALA A 121 3.32 1.19 2.24
N TRP A 122 4.60 1.57 2.35
CA TRP A 122 5.67 0.96 1.57
C TRP A 122 5.85 -0.53 1.89
N LEU A 123 5.90 -0.88 3.18
CA LEU A 123 5.98 -2.27 3.63
C LEU A 123 4.75 -3.09 3.18
N GLY A 124 3.56 -2.51 3.33
CA GLY A 124 2.31 -3.10 2.87
C GLY A 124 2.30 -3.38 1.37
N ALA A 125 2.85 -2.46 0.56
CA ALA A 125 2.99 -2.67 -0.88
C ALA A 125 3.96 -3.79 -1.22
N VAL A 126 5.10 -3.90 -0.54
CA VAL A 126 6.06 -5.00 -0.72
C VAL A 126 5.38 -6.35 -0.45
N LEU A 127 4.66 -6.47 0.67
CA LEU A 127 3.92 -7.68 1.02
C LEU A 127 2.82 -7.99 0.00
N TYR A 128 2.12 -6.96 -0.49
CA TYR A 128 1.10 -7.11 -1.51
C TYR A 128 1.65 -7.60 -2.85
N PHE A 129 2.83 -7.11 -3.27
CA PHE A 129 3.47 -7.60 -4.48
C PHE A 129 3.92 -9.06 -4.34
N GLY A 130 4.44 -9.46 -3.17
CA GLY A 130 4.72 -10.86 -2.85
C GLY A 130 3.46 -11.73 -2.92
N TYR A 131 2.35 -11.27 -2.33
CA TYR A 131 1.06 -11.93 -2.44
C TYR A 131 0.59 -12.07 -3.90
N SER A 132 0.71 -11.00 -4.71
CA SER A 132 0.32 -11.04 -6.12
C SER A 132 1.19 -12.00 -6.94
N LEU A 133 2.48 -12.12 -6.61
CA LEU A 133 3.41 -13.06 -7.22
C LEU A 133 3.01 -14.52 -6.96
N PHE A 134 2.70 -14.88 -5.71
CA PHE A 134 2.23 -16.23 -5.37
C PHE A 134 0.90 -16.55 -6.04
N ARG A 135 -0.03 -15.58 -6.00
CA ARG A 135 -1.31 -15.68 -6.70
C ARG A 135 -1.13 -15.94 -8.20
N ALA A 136 -0.14 -15.31 -8.85
CA ALA A 136 0.14 -15.49 -10.28
C ALA A 136 0.69 -16.89 -10.64
N HIS A 137 1.38 -17.54 -9.69
CA HIS A 137 1.89 -18.91 -9.85
C HIS A 137 0.80 -19.97 -9.62
N GLY A 138 -0.41 -19.58 -9.21
CA GLY A 138 -1.47 -20.52 -8.83
C GLY A 138 -1.23 -21.21 -7.49
N ASP A 139 -0.11 -20.88 -6.82
CA ASP A 139 0.32 -21.51 -5.58
C ASP A 139 -0.30 -20.75 -4.40
N THR A 140 -1.50 -21.16 -4.02
CA THR A 140 -2.28 -20.52 -2.94
C THR A 140 -1.91 -21.02 -1.55
N TRP A 141 -0.95 -21.94 -1.42
CA TRP A 141 -0.67 -22.62 -0.15
C TRP A 141 0.73 -22.37 0.44
N LEU A 142 1.82 -22.23 -0.33
CA LEU A 142 3.16 -21.99 0.23
C LEU A 142 4.07 -21.13 -0.69
N PRO A 143 4.78 -20.13 -0.14
CA PRO A 143 5.91 -19.47 -0.79
C PRO A 143 7.06 -20.46 -1.05
N GLY A 144 7.07 -21.11 -2.21
CA GLY A 144 8.18 -21.94 -2.64
C GLY A 144 7.95 -23.44 -2.42
N LYS A 145 7.52 -24.11 -3.49
CA LYS A 145 8.05 -25.43 -3.83
C LYS A 145 8.58 -25.40 -5.27
N PRO A 146 9.63 -26.19 -5.57
CA PRO A 146 10.19 -26.28 -6.91
C PRO A 146 9.20 -26.83 -7.93
#